data_AF-A0A4P6G3Z3-F1
#
_entry.id   AF-A0A4P6G3Z3-F1
#
_cell.length_a   1.000
_cell.length_b   1.000
_cell.length_c   1.000
_cell.angle_alpha   90.00
_cell.angle_beta   90.00
_cell.angle_gamma   90.00
#
_symmetry.space_group_name_H-M   'P 1'
#
loop_
_entity.id
_entity.type
_entity.pdbx_description
1 polymer ?
#
loop_
_entity_poly.entity_id
_entity_poly.type
_entity_poly.pdbx_seq_one_letter_code
_entity_poly.pdbx_strand_id
1 'polypeptide(L)'
;METYKKYQAAKLEVKRATDWLGNKVKIDSQDGRPYMFANVKFSAQYCGQSYAGATNYHDSPEAFNAAMAEVIRRDFDSLAEKAFAILSKKESEALIACKDDLAAVQAEIEEAESAA
;
A
#
# COMPACT_ATOMS: atom_id res chain seq x y z
N MET A 1 -8.71 11.67 -17.75
CA MET A 1 -7.46 10.94 -17.43
C MET A 1 -7.00 11.05 -15.97
N GLU A 2 -7.63 11.86 -15.09
CA GLU A 2 -7.21 11.95 -13.68
C GLU A 2 -7.52 10.66 -12.90
N THR A 3 -8.66 10.02 -13.15
CA THR A 3 -9.03 8.76 -12.49
C THR A 3 -8.19 7.61 -13.02
N TYR A 4 -7.82 7.61 -14.30
CA TYR A 4 -6.85 6.67 -14.84
C TYR A 4 -5.47 6.77 -14.18
N LYS A 5 -4.97 7.99 -13.92
CA LYS A 5 -3.71 8.20 -13.17
C LYS A 5 -3.79 7.63 -11.74
N LYS A 6 -4.94 7.81 -11.06
CA LYS A 6 -5.18 7.25 -9.72
C LYS A 6 -5.17 5.71 -9.74
N TYR A 7 -5.79 5.10 -10.75
CA TYR A 7 -5.73 3.66 -10.95
C TYR A 7 -4.28 3.16 -11.17
N GLN A 8 -3.52 3.82 -12.06
CA GLN A 8 -2.12 3.44 -12.31
C GLN A 8 -1.27 3.54 -11.04
N ALA A 9 -1.47 4.56 -10.22
CA ALA A 9 -0.82 4.67 -8.92
C ALA A 9 -1.21 3.52 -7.98
N ALA A 10 -2.50 3.21 -7.84
CA ALA A 10 -2.97 2.12 -6.98
C ALA A 10 -2.42 0.75 -7.41
N LYS A 11 -2.42 0.49 -8.72
CA LYS A 11 -1.82 -0.72 -9.33
C LYS A 11 -0.32 -0.83 -9.04
N LEU A 12 0.40 0.28 -9.14
CA LEU A 12 1.83 0.32 -8.82
C LEU A 12 2.09 0.00 -7.35
N GLU A 13 1.27 0.50 -6.44
CA GLU A 13 1.39 0.20 -5.00
C GLU A 13 1.12 -1.29 -4.68
N VAL A 14 0.11 -1.90 -5.30
CA VAL A 14 -0.14 -3.36 -5.18
C VAL A 14 1.05 -4.17 -5.70
N LYS A 15 1.59 -3.79 -6.87
CA LYS A 15 2.78 -4.43 -7.42
C LYS A 15 3.98 -4.30 -6.49
N ARG A 16 4.27 -3.09 -5.99
CA ARG A 16 5.36 -2.83 -5.04
C ARG A 16 5.23 -3.66 -3.77
N ALA A 17 4.03 -3.75 -3.21
CA ALA A 17 3.76 -4.58 -2.03
C ALA A 17 4.00 -6.07 -2.33
N THR A 18 3.52 -6.56 -3.47
CA THR A 18 3.71 -7.96 -3.92
C THR A 18 5.19 -8.28 -4.10
N ASP A 19 5.92 -7.44 -4.85
CA ASP A 19 7.35 -7.60 -5.12
C ASP A 19 8.16 -7.60 -3.81
N TRP A 20 7.79 -6.70 -2.88
CA TRP A 20 8.46 -6.60 -1.58
C TRP A 20 8.19 -7.80 -0.67
N LEU A 21 6.93 -8.28 -0.58
CA LEU A 21 6.60 -9.50 0.16
C LEU A 21 7.30 -10.73 -0.44
N GLY A 22 7.44 -10.77 -1.76
CA GLY A 22 8.21 -11.79 -2.47
C GLY A 22 9.71 -11.81 -2.13
N ASN A 23 10.27 -10.71 -1.60
CA ASN A 23 11.66 -10.72 -1.15
C ASN A 23 11.87 -11.56 0.12
N LYS A 24 10.83 -11.81 0.92
CA LYS A 24 10.94 -12.63 2.14
C LYS A 24 11.40 -14.06 1.87
N VAL A 25 11.10 -14.60 0.67
CA VAL A 25 11.51 -15.94 0.27
C VAL A 25 12.90 -15.99 -0.38
N LYS A 26 13.55 -14.84 -0.58
CA LYS A 26 14.92 -14.80 -1.12
C LYS A 26 15.91 -15.32 -0.10
N ILE A 27 16.93 -15.99 -0.61
CA ILE A 27 18.08 -16.46 0.15
C ILE A 27 19.23 -15.50 -0.08
N ASP A 28 19.85 -15.04 1.00
CA ASP A 28 21.05 -14.23 0.93
C ASP A 28 22.23 -15.07 0.42
N SER A 29 22.93 -14.57 -0.59
CA SER A 29 24.02 -15.29 -1.23
C SER A 29 25.29 -15.37 -0.40
N GLN A 30 25.44 -14.53 0.64
CA GLN A 30 26.63 -14.47 1.49
C GLN A 30 26.55 -15.48 2.63
N ASP A 31 25.38 -15.59 3.27
CA ASP A 31 25.20 -16.45 4.46
C ASP A 31 24.27 -17.65 4.24
N GLY A 32 23.61 -17.73 3.08
CA GLY A 32 22.70 -18.82 2.71
C GLY A 32 21.38 -18.82 3.49
N ARG A 33 21.01 -17.72 4.16
CA ARG A 33 19.81 -17.65 5.00
C ARG A 33 18.67 -16.88 4.30
N PRO A 34 17.41 -17.20 4.60
CA PRO A 34 16.28 -16.38 4.16
C PRO A 34 16.38 -14.96 4.68
N TYR A 35 15.88 -14.00 3.91
CA TYR A 35 15.75 -12.62 4.37
C TYR A 35 14.87 -12.52 5.62
N MET A 36 15.31 -11.70 6.57
CA MET A 36 14.68 -11.50 7.87
C MET A 36 14.36 -10.03 8.10
N PHE A 37 13.42 -9.74 9.00
CA PHE A 37 13.22 -8.36 9.46
C PHE A 37 14.44 -7.85 10.20
N ALA A 38 15.15 -6.89 9.60
CA ALA A 38 16.20 -6.14 10.29
C ALA A 38 15.62 -5.10 11.25
N ASN A 39 14.50 -4.47 10.89
CA ASN A 39 13.91 -3.39 11.68
C ASN A 39 12.38 -3.36 11.53
N VAL A 40 11.68 -3.27 12.66
CA VAL A 40 10.23 -3.03 12.71
C VAL A 40 10.01 -1.89 13.70
N LYS A 41 9.36 -0.82 13.22
CA LYS A 41 9.04 0.37 14.01
C LYS A 41 7.54 0.59 14.02
N PHE A 42 7.02 0.96 15.18
CA PHE A 42 5.62 1.32 15.38
C PHE A 42 5.56 2.62 16.18
N SER A 43 4.59 3.47 15.86
CA SER A 43 4.15 4.58 16.70
C SER A 43 2.68 4.85 16.40
N ALA A 44 1.97 5.32 17.41
CA ALA A 44 0.59 5.75 17.30
C ALA A 44 0.40 7.08 18.04
N GLN A 45 -0.59 7.84 17.61
CA GLN A 45 -0.93 9.12 18.21
C GLN A 45 -2.44 9.27 18.19
N TYR A 46 -3.02 9.70 19.30
CA TYR A 46 -4.44 10.03 19.39
C TYR A 46 -4.61 11.52 19.68
N CYS A 47 -5.64 12.13 19.08
CA CYS A 47 -6.07 13.48 19.40
C CYS A 47 -7.60 13.52 19.45
N GLY A 48 -8.15 14.44 20.25
CA GLY A 48 -9.60 14.63 20.31
C GLY A 48 -10.16 15.33 19.07
N GLN A 49 -9.36 16.19 18.45
CA GLN A 49 -9.70 16.93 17.24
C GLN A 49 -8.43 17.18 16.41
N SER A 50 -8.39 16.68 15.18
CA SER A 50 -7.26 16.92 14.28
C SER A 50 -7.49 18.20 13.46
N TYR A 51 -6.76 19.26 13.77
CA TYR A 51 -6.71 20.49 12.95
C TYR A 51 -5.34 21.16 13.05
N ALA A 52 -5.06 22.09 12.13
CA ALA A 52 -3.82 22.86 12.12
C ALA A 52 -3.70 23.72 13.39
N GLY A 53 -2.70 23.45 14.22
CA GLY A 53 -2.48 24.15 15.50
C GLY A 53 -3.04 23.43 16.73
N ALA A 54 -3.63 22.24 16.58
CA ALA A 54 -3.99 21.41 17.73
C ALA A 54 -2.72 20.99 18.50
N THR A 55 -2.76 21.08 19.82
CA THR A 55 -1.64 20.72 20.72
C THR A 55 -1.95 19.48 21.57
N ASN A 56 -3.15 18.94 21.49
CA ASN A 56 -3.64 17.80 22.28
C ASN A 56 -3.36 16.45 21.61
N TYR A 57 -2.17 16.31 21.03
CA TYR A 57 -1.71 15.05 20.47
C TYR A 57 -1.01 14.24 21.56
N HIS A 58 -1.41 12.98 21.71
CA HIS A 58 -0.87 12.07 22.70
C HIS A 58 -0.16 10.91 22.01
N ASP A 59 1.16 10.93 22.06
CA ASP A 59 2.00 9.89 21.50
C ASP A 59 1.95 8.62 22.36
N SER A 60 1.94 7.48 21.70
CA SER A 60 2.10 6.16 22.33
C SER A 60 3.48 6.06 23.02
N PRO A 61 3.55 5.59 24.27
CA PRO A 61 4.81 5.42 24.99
C PRO A 61 5.80 4.49 24.27
N GLU A 62 7.11 4.78 24.39
CA GLU A 62 8.16 3.99 23.71
C GLU A 62 8.13 2.49 24.05
N ALA A 63 7.88 2.15 25.32
CA ALA A 63 7.78 0.76 25.75
C ALA A 63 6.61 0.02 25.06
N PHE A 64 5.48 0.70 24.86
CA PHE A 64 4.35 0.14 24.12
C PHE A 64 4.69 -0.04 22.64
N ASN A 65 5.40 0.92 22.03
CA ASN A 65 5.85 0.82 20.65
C ASN A 65 6.79 -0.35 20.41
N ALA A 66 7.71 -0.60 21.34
CA ALA A 66 8.59 -1.75 21.31
C ALA A 66 7.80 -3.06 21.36
N ALA A 67 6.85 -3.18 22.30
CA ALA A 67 5.98 -4.36 22.42
C ALA A 67 5.13 -4.56 21.14
N MET A 68 4.60 -3.49 20.56
CA MET A 68 3.86 -3.55 19.30
C MET A 68 4.74 -4.01 18.14
N ALA A 69 6.00 -3.57 18.06
CA ALA A 69 6.93 -4.05 17.06
C ALA A 69 7.22 -5.56 17.19
N GLU A 70 7.25 -6.11 18.41
CA GLU A 70 7.35 -7.56 18.64
C GLU A 70 6.10 -8.31 18.16
N VAL A 71 4.91 -7.80 18.48
CA VAL A 71 3.64 -8.35 18.00
C VAL A 71 3.60 -8.33 16.47
N ILE A 72 3.99 -7.23 15.84
CA ILE A 72 4.04 -7.11 14.37
C ILE A 72 4.98 -8.14 13.77
N ARG A 73 6.15 -8.41 14.37
CA ARG A 73 7.06 -9.45 13.88
C ARG A 73 6.44 -10.83 13.98
N ARG A 74 5.80 -11.15 15.11
CA ARG A 74 5.17 -12.46 15.36
C ARG A 74 4.01 -12.71 14.41
N ASP A 75 3.15 -11.72 14.23
CA ASP A 75 1.88 -11.84 13.52
C ASP A 75 1.96 -11.27 12.10
N PHE A 76 3.19 -11.07 11.58
CA PHE A 76 3.44 -10.34 10.34
C PHE A 76 2.65 -10.90 9.16
N ASP A 77 2.61 -12.23 8.98
CA ASP A 77 1.98 -12.84 7.82
C ASP A 77 0.47 -12.54 7.78
N SER A 78 -0.21 -12.65 8.93
CA SER A 78 -1.63 -12.29 9.05
C SER A 78 -1.87 -10.79 8.85
N LEU A 79 -0.97 -9.94 9.36
CA LEU A 79 -1.06 -8.49 9.20
C LEU A 79 -0.82 -8.08 7.74
N ALA A 80 0.13 -8.73 7.06
CA ALA A 80 0.47 -8.49 5.67
C ALA A 80 -0.67 -8.87 4.73
N GLU A 81 -1.34 -10.02 4.96
CA GLU A 81 -2.53 -10.42 4.21
C GLU A 81 -3.65 -9.37 4.32
N LYS A 82 -3.91 -8.87 5.54
CA LYS A 82 -4.92 -7.82 5.76
C LYS A 82 -4.53 -6.50 5.08
N ALA A 83 -3.26 -6.11 5.19
CA ALA A 83 -2.75 -4.91 4.53
C ALA A 83 -2.86 -5.01 3.00
N PHE A 84 -2.54 -6.19 2.44
CA PHE A 84 -2.65 -6.45 1.02
C PHE A 84 -4.10 -6.39 0.53
N ALA A 85 -5.04 -6.99 1.27
CA ALA A 85 -6.46 -6.91 0.95
C ALA A 85 -6.98 -5.46 0.86
N ILE A 86 -6.48 -4.57 1.73
CA ILE A 86 -6.80 -3.14 1.68
C ILE A 86 -6.26 -2.49 0.40
N LEU A 87 -5.03 -2.81 0.00
CA LEU A 87 -4.44 -2.28 -1.24
C LEU A 87 -5.19 -2.78 -2.47
N SER A 88 -5.49 -4.08 -2.56
CA SER A 88 -6.24 -4.66 -3.68
C SER A 88 -7.66 -4.08 -3.80
N LYS A 89 -8.31 -3.81 -2.66
CA LYS A 89 -9.61 -3.13 -2.64
C LYS A 89 -9.49 -1.71 -3.23
N LYS A 90 -8.49 -0.93 -2.82
CA LYS A 90 -8.25 0.41 -3.37
C LYS A 90 -7.96 0.40 -4.87
N GLU A 91 -7.17 -0.56 -5.34
CA GLU A 91 -6.93 -0.74 -6.78
C GLU A 91 -8.22 -1.02 -7.54
N SER A 92 -9.06 -1.93 -7.03
CA SER A 92 -10.34 -2.28 -7.64
C SER A 92 -11.29 -1.08 -7.70
N GLU A 93 -11.40 -0.33 -6.60
CA GLU A 93 -12.21 0.90 -6.55
C GLU A 93 -11.70 1.95 -7.54
N ALA A 94 -10.38 2.12 -7.66
CA ALA A 94 -9.78 3.06 -8.62
C ALA A 94 -9.99 2.62 -10.09
N LEU A 95 -9.92 1.31 -10.38
CA LEU A 95 -10.22 0.76 -11.70
C LEU A 95 -11.68 1.02 -12.10
N ILE A 96 -12.62 0.78 -11.19
CA ILE A 96 -14.04 1.06 -11.44
C ILE A 96 -14.24 2.57 -11.71
N ALA A 97 -13.58 3.43 -10.93
CA ALA A 97 -13.68 4.88 -11.09
C ALA A 97 -13.07 5.44 -12.39
N CYS A 98 -12.18 4.70 -13.07
CA CYS A 98 -11.59 5.13 -14.34
C CYS A 98 -12.31 4.60 -15.58
N LYS A 99 -13.45 3.93 -15.41
CA LYS A 99 -14.25 3.39 -16.52
C LYS A 99 -14.56 4.44 -17.60
N ASP A 100 -15.00 5.64 -17.20
CA ASP A 100 -15.39 6.68 -18.15
C ASP A 100 -14.17 7.28 -18.87
N ASP A 101 -13.05 7.44 -18.17
CA ASP A 101 -11.77 7.84 -18.76
C ASP A 101 -11.32 6.85 -19.84
N LEU A 102 -11.47 5.54 -19.60
CA LEU A 102 -11.12 4.50 -20.55
C LEU A 102 -12.08 4.42 -21.74
N ALA A 103 -13.38 4.62 -21.51
CA ALA A 103 -14.38 4.66 -22.57
C ALA A 103 -14.14 5.83 -23.54
N ALA A 104 -13.72 7.00 -23.03
CA ALA A 104 -13.36 8.14 -23.86
C ALA A 104 -12.16 7.83 -24.76
N VAL A 105 -11.09 7.24 -24.20
CA VAL A 105 -9.91 6.82 -24.99
C VAL A 105 -10.29 5.77 -26.04
N GLN A 106 -11.17 4.82 -25.69
CA GLN A 106 -11.64 3.81 -26.64
C GLN A 106 -12.39 4.45 -27.82
N ALA A 107 -13.23 5.45 -27.57
CA ALA A 107 -13.93 6.19 -28.62
C ALA A 107 -12.95 6.94 -29.55
N GLU A 108 -11.90 7.56 -28.98
CA GLU A 108 -10.86 8.22 -29.78
C GLU A 108 -10.09 7.23 -30.67
N ILE A 109 -9.84 6.00 -30.19
CA ILE A 109 -9.22 4.93 -30.99
C ILE A 109 -10.12 4.52 -32.14
N GLU A 110 -11.40 4.29 -31.89
CA GLU A 110 -12.37 3.88 -32.91
C GLU A 110 -12.54 4.95 -34.01
N GLU A 111 -12.53 6.24 -33.62
CA GLU A 111 -12.54 7.35 -34.57
C GLU A 111 -11.28 7.34 -35.45
N ALA A 112 -10.09 7.18 -34.84
CA ALA A 112 -8.83 7.13 -35.57
C ALA A 112 -8.73 5.91 -36.52
N GLU A 113 -9.26 4.76 -36.12
CA GLU A 113 -9.33 3.56 -36.95
C GLU A 113 -10.28 3.75 -38.15
N SER A 114 -11.41 4.43 -37.96
CA SER A 114 -12.37 4.69 -39.05
C SER A 114 -11.90 5.73 -40.07
N ALA A 115 -10.95 6.58 -39.68
CA ALA A 115 -10.36 7.61 -40.52
C ALA A 115 -9.10 7.16 -41.29
N ALA A 116 -8.62 5.94 -41.05
CA ALA A 116 -7.46 5.32 -41.68
C ALA A 116 -7.85 4.41 -42.87
#